data_AF-A0ABD4DTC1-F1
#
_entry.id   AF-A0ABD4DTC1-F1
#
_cell.length_a   1.000
_cell.length_b   1.000
_cell.length_c   1.000
_cell.angle_alpha   90.00
_cell.angle_beta   90.00
_cell.angle_gamma   90.00
#
_symmetry.space_group_name_H-M   'P 1'
#
loop_
_entity.id
_entity.type
_entity.pdbx_description
1 polymer ?
#
loop_
_entity_poly.entity_id
_entity_poly.type
_entity_poly.pdbx_seq_one_letter_code
_entity_poly.pdbx_strand_id
1 'polypeptide(L)'
;MQGVGVQKIEIGARLKEERSRLKRSQTEFAELAGVSKRAQITYEKGESTPDAAYLYAVSREGVDVQYVITGVRSVAGLTNDETELLERYRAAPLVLKAAAIGALTAGAESPSAGRKEQVFHGQVGQAVKVEGNLDQSGISFFGKERKKK
;
A
#
# COMPACT_ATOMS: atom_id res chain seq x y z
N MET A 1 -30.05 20.93 2.21
CA MET A 1 -29.20 21.44 3.33
C MET A 1 -28.52 20.34 4.17
N GLN A 2 -28.51 19.07 3.76
CA GLN A 2 -27.90 17.97 4.56
C GLN A 2 -26.36 17.85 4.46
N GLY A 3 -25.67 18.70 3.70
CA GLY A 3 -24.24 18.52 3.39
C GLY A 3 -23.25 18.96 4.48
N VAL A 4 -23.56 20.00 5.25
CA VAL A 4 -22.58 20.60 6.19
C VAL A 4 -22.30 19.68 7.39
N GLY A 5 -23.31 18.98 7.90
CA GLY A 5 -23.13 18.05 9.03
C GLY A 5 -22.26 16.83 8.68
N VAL A 6 -22.46 16.27 7.49
CA VAL A 6 -21.67 15.13 6.98
C VAL A 6 -20.21 15.52 6.80
N GLN A 7 -19.94 16.72 6.25
CA GLN A 7 -18.58 17.23 6.08
C GLN A 7 -17.82 17.34 7.40
N LYS A 8 -18.45 17.79 8.49
CA LYS A 8 -17.79 17.88 9.80
C LYS A 8 -17.38 16.53 10.35
N ILE A 9 -18.25 15.53 10.22
CA ILE A 9 -17.99 14.15 10.66
C ILE A 9 -16.81 13.56 9.90
N GLU A 10 -16.77 13.74 8.58
CA GLU A 10 -15.67 13.25 7.75
C GLU A 10 -14.33 13.94 8.06
N ILE A 11 -14.33 15.28 8.22
CA ILE A 11 -13.13 16.03 8.60
C ILE A 11 -12.62 15.56 9.97
N GLY A 12 -13.51 15.38 10.95
CA GLY A 12 -13.17 14.88 12.29
C GLY A 12 -12.57 13.48 12.26
N ALA A 13 -13.14 12.58 11.46
CA ALA A 13 -12.64 11.23 11.27
C ALA A 13 -11.22 11.24 10.67
N ARG A 14 -11.00 11.99 9.58
CA ARG A 14 -9.68 12.08 8.93
C ARG A 14 -8.64 12.77 9.82
N LEU A 15 -9.04 13.75 10.61
CA LEU A 15 -8.15 14.37 11.61
C LEU A 15 -7.70 13.35 12.67
N LYS A 16 -8.61 12.50 13.15
CA LYS A 16 -8.29 11.43 14.09
C LYS A 16 -7.35 10.39 13.47
N GLU A 17 -7.55 10.06 12.20
CA GLU A 17 -6.66 9.15 11.46
C GLU A 17 -5.24 9.70 11.37
N GLU A 18 -5.07 10.98 11.00
CA GLU A 18 -3.76 11.61 10.92
C GLU A 18 -3.07 11.72 12.29
N ARG A 19 -3.80 12.08 13.34
CA ARG A 19 -3.26 12.05 14.72
C ARG A 19 -2.76 10.65 15.09
N SER A 20 -3.55 9.62 14.77
CA SER A 20 -3.23 8.23 15.08
C SER A 20 -2.05 7.71 14.27
N ARG A 21 -1.93 8.12 13.00
CA ARG A 21 -0.76 7.85 12.14
C ARG A 21 0.53 8.38 12.75
N LEU A 22 0.47 9.57 13.37
CA LEU A 22 1.59 10.19 14.08
C LEU A 22 1.80 9.65 15.51
N LYS A 23 0.99 8.68 15.96
CA LYS A 23 1.06 8.05 17.29
C LYS A 23 0.96 9.04 18.46
N ARG A 24 0.21 10.14 18.28
CA ARG A 24 -0.01 11.16 19.32
C ARG A 24 -1.32 10.95 20.06
N SER A 25 -1.32 11.25 21.36
CA SER A 25 -2.54 11.33 22.16
C SER A 25 -3.36 12.58 21.82
N GLN A 26 -4.66 12.58 22.17
CA GLN A 26 -5.50 13.77 21.98
C GLN A 26 -5.03 14.98 22.80
N THR A 27 -4.36 14.76 23.93
CA THR A 27 -3.82 15.84 24.76
C THR A 27 -2.62 16.49 24.07
N GLU A 28 -1.62 15.70 23.67
CA GLU A 28 -0.44 16.21 22.97
C GLU A 28 -0.81 16.93 21.67
N PHE A 29 -1.78 16.38 20.93
CA PHE A 29 -2.22 16.98 19.68
C PHE A 29 -2.97 18.29 19.86
N ALA A 30 -3.71 18.44 20.97
CA ALA A 30 -4.35 19.70 21.34
C ALA A 30 -3.31 20.77 21.74
N GLU A 31 -2.29 20.37 22.49
CA GLU A 31 -1.20 21.25 22.93
C GLU A 31 -0.41 21.81 21.74
N LEU A 32 -0.13 20.98 20.72
CA LEU A 32 0.55 21.40 19.48
C LEU A 32 -0.18 22.54 18.75
N ALA A 33 -1.51 22.55 18.82
CA ALA A 33 -2.35 23.56 18.20
C ALA A 33 -2.79 24.69 19.15
N GLY A 34 -2.33 24.68 20.41
CA GLY A 34 -2.71 25.68 21.42
C GLY A 34 -4.20 25.63 21.80
N VAL A 35 -4.85 24.48 21.65
CA VAL A 35 -6.27 24.29 22.00
C VAL A 35 -6.43 23.37 23.20
N SER A 36 -7.64 23.37 23.79
CA SER A 36 -7.94 22.42 24.87
C SER A 36 -8.11 20.99 24.35
N LYS A 37 -7.81 19.99 25.18
CA LYS A 37 -8.13 18.57 24.89
C LYS A 37 -9.62 18.37 24.53
N ARG A 38 -10.52 19.15 25.15
CA ARG A 38 -11.96 19.11 24.84
C ARG A 38 -12.23 19.54 23.40
N ALA A 39 -11.58 20.59 22.92
CA ALA A 39 -11.70 21.04 21.54
C ALA A 39 -11.26 19.93 20.58
N GLN A 40 -10.13 19.27 20.85
CA GLN A 40 -9.67 18.11 20.06
C GLN A 40 -10.72 17.00 19.96
N ILE A 41 -11.33 16.63 21.09
CA ILE A 41 -12.37 15.58 21.13
C ILE A 41 -13.58 16.01 20.30
N THR A 42 -14.02 17.27 20.43
CA THR A 42 -15.16 17.81 19.69
C THR A 42 -14.88 17.87 18.18
N TYR A 43 -13.65 18.19 17.78
CA TYR A 43 -13.24 18.12 16.37
C TYR A 43 -13.30 16.68 15.84
N GLU A 44 -12.71 15.73 16.55
CA GLU A 44 -12.67 14.32 16.11
C GLU A 44 -14.05 13.64 16.06
N LYS A 45 -15.03 14.17 16.81
CA LYS A 45 -16.43 13.72 16.76
C LYS A 45 -17.25 14.40 15.65
N GLY A 46 -16.70 15.40 14.98
CA GLY A 46 -17.44 16.21 14.00
C GLY A 46 -18.49 17.13 14.60
N GLU A 47 -18.44 17.38 15.92
CA GLU A 47 -19.34 18.31 16.62
C GLU A 47 -18.97 19.77 16.30
N SER A 48 -17.68 20.04 16.05
CA SER A 48 -17.17 21.31 15.54
C SER A 48 -16.00 21.06 14.57
N THR A 49 -15.51 22.10 13.91
CA THR A 49 -14.41 21.99 12.94
C THR A 49 -13.17 22.72 13.45
N PRO A 50 -11.97 22.17 13.23
CA PRO A 50 -10.74 22.91 13.44
C PRO A 50 -10.72 24.13 12.52
N ASP A 51 -10.12 25.23 12.98
CA ASP A 51 -9.90 26.41 12.15
C ASP A 51 -8.58 26.30 11.36
N ALA A 52 -8.33 27.29 10.51
CA ALA A 52 -7.11 27.33 9.70
C ALA A 52 -5.83 27.46 10.55
N ALA A 53 -5.90 28.12 11.72
CA ALA A 53 -4.74 28.29 12.60
C ALA A 53 -4.35 26.96 13.26
N TYR A 54 -5.35 26.20 13.71
CA TYR A 54 -5.19 24.83 14.18
C TYR A 54 -4.57 23.95 13.09
N LEU A 55 -5.12 23.98 11.86
CA LEU A 55 -4.63 23.15 10.75
C LEU A 55 -3.20 23.52 10.36
N TYR A 56 -2.86 24.81 10.37
CA TYR A 56 -1.49 25.27 10.18
C TYR A 56 -0.55 24.72 11.25
N ALA A 57 -0.92 24.82 12.53
CA ALA A 57 -0.08 24.34 13.63
C ALA A 57 0.23 22.84 13.50
N VAL A 58 -0.79 22.00 13.27
CA VAL A 58 -0.59 20.56 13.17
C VAL A 58 0.08 20.14 11.85
N SER A 59 -0.01 20.94 10.79
CA SER A 59 0.72 20.66 9.54
C SER A 59 2.24 20.64 9.72
N ARG A 60 2.76 21.47 10.64
CA ARG A 60 4.19 21.53 10.97
C ARG A 60 4.68 20.26 11.67
N GLU A 61 3.76 19.51 12.25
CA GLU A 61 4.00 18.23 12.90
C GLU A 61 3.78 17.03 11.96
N GLY A 62 3.60 17.31 10.66
CA GLY A 62 3.50 16.30 9.62
C GLY A 62 2.08 15.81 9.34
N VAL A 63 1.04 16.53 9.77
CA VAL A 63 -0.35 16.23 9.41
C VAL A 63 -0.61 16.61 7.95
N ASP A 64 -1.23 15.68 7.21
CA ASP A 64 -1.69 15.94 5.86
C ASP A 64 -3.02 16.73 5.88
N VAL A 65 -2.91 18.07 5.86
CA VAL A 65 -4.08 18.95 5.88
C VAL A 65 -4.96 18.77 4.64
N GLN A 66 -4.38 18.48 3.48
CA GLN A 66 -5.16 18.21 2.26
C GLN A 66 -6.04 16.97 2.47
N TYR A 67 -5.48 15.91 3.03
CA TYR A 67 -6.21 14.70 3.36
C TYR A 67 -7.34 14.99 4.34
N VAL A 68 -7.06 15.70 5.43
CA VAL A 68 -8.07 16.04 6.45
C VAL A 68 -9.27 16.75 5.83
N ILE A 69 -9.03 17.76 4.99
CA ILE A 69 -10.09 18.58 4.40
C ILE A 69 -10.80 17.84 3.25
N THR A 70 -10.05 17.22 2.34
CA THR A 70 -10.57 16.77 1.03
C THR A 70 -10.77 15.26 0.92
N GLY A 71 -10.19 14.47 1.81
CA GLY A 71 -10.13 13.01 1.71
C GLY A 71 -9.09 12.50 0.71
N VAL A 72 -8.40 13.39 -0.01
CA VAL A 72 -7.32 13.03 -0.94
C VAL A 72 -5.98 13.24 -0.27
N ARG A 73 -5.18 12.17 -0.14
CA ARG A 73 -3.83 12.27 0.42
C ARG A 73 -2.95 13.15 -0.46
N SER A 74 -2.25 14.08 0.18
CA SER A 74 -1.22 14.87 -0.45
C SER A 74 -0.04 13.98 -0.83
N VAL A 75 0.66 14.41 -1.88
CA VAL A 75 1.95 13.85 -2.31
C VAL A 75 3.10 14.34 -1.41
N ALA A 76 2.79 15.17 -0.40
CA ALA A 76 3.77 15.72 0.55
C ALA A 76 3.88 14.77 1.75
N GLY A 77 5.10 14.34 2.06
CA GLY A 77 5.36 13.31 3.08
C GLY A 77 5.74 11.95 2.51
N LEU A 78 5.94 11.87 1.20
CA LEU A 78 6.57 10.70 0.58
C LEU A 78 8.02 10.58 1.06
N THR A 79 8.44 9.36 1.36
CA THR A 79 9.85 9.06 1.53
C THR A 79 10.60 9.26 0.21
N ASN A 80 11.93 9.30 0.26
CA ASN A 80 12.73 9.53 -0.95
C ASN A 80 12.48 8.45 -2.03
N ASP A 81 12.32 7.19 -1.62
CA ASP A 81 12.00 6.07 -2.50
C ASP A 81 10.58 6.15 -3.08
N GLU A 82 9.59 6.59 -2.30
CA GLU A 82 8.24 6.84 -2.80
C GLU A 82 8.21 8.00 -3.81
N THR A 83 8.99 9.05 -3.55
CA THR A 83 9.15 10.19 -4.46
C THR A 83 9.77 9.74 -5.78
N GLU A 84 10.87 9.00 -5.71
CA GLU A 84 11.56 8.46 -6.89
C GLU A 84 10.65 7.50 -7.69
N LEU A 85 9.89 6.64 -7.01
CA LEU A 85 8.93 5.74 -7.64
C LEU A 85 7.89 6.52 -8.44
N LEU A 86 7.31 7.58 -7.86
CA LEU A 86 6.30 8.39 -8.54
C LEU A 86 6.86 9.17 -9.74
N GLU A 87 8.07 9.71 -9.62
CA GLU A 87 8.74 10.41 -10.73
C GLU A 87 8.94 9.47 -11.92
N ARG A 88 9.53 8.30 -11.67
CA ARG A 88 9.75 7.27 -12.70
C ARG A 88 8.43 6.78 -13.28
N TYR A 89 7.45 6.51 -12.43
CA TYR A 89 6.14 6.04 -12.86
C TYR A 89 5.47 7.07 -13.78
N ARG A 90 5.46 8.36 -13.44
CA ARG A 90 4.83 9.42 -14.24
C ARG A 90 5.45 9.55 -15.63
N ALA A 91 6.77 9.47 -15.72
CA ALA A 91 7.54 9.56 -16.98
C ALA A 91 7.43 8.30 -17.86
N ALA A 92 6.95 7.17 -17.34
CA ALA A 92 6.95 5.90 -18.05
C ALA A 92 5.82 5.78 -19.11
N PRO A 93 6.07 5.06 -20.22
CA PRO A 93 5.03 4.61 -21.15
C PRO A 93 3.94 3.77 -20.48
N LEU A 94 2.74 3.73 -21.08
CA LEU A 94 1.56 3.04 -20.53
C LEU A 94 1.83 1.57 -20.18
N VAL A 95 2.58 0.85 -21.00
CA VAL A 95 2.94 -0.56 -20.76
C VAL A 95 3.74 -0.71 -19.45
N LEU A 96 4.68 0.19 -19.17
CA LEU A 96 5.50 0.12 -17.96
C LEU A 96 4.73 0.55 -16.71
N LYS A 97 3.79 1.48 -16.84
CA LYS A 97 2.84 1.82 -15.76
C LYS A 97 1.97 0.62 -15.39
N ALA A 98 1.41 -0.06 -16.39
CA ALA A 98 0.61 -1.27 -16.19
C ALA A 98 1.44 -2.39 -15.55
N ALA A 99 2.68 -2.59 -15.98
CA ALA A 99 3.60 -3.56 -15.39
C ALA A 99 3.93 -3.24 -13.92
N ALA A 100 4.20 -1.98 -13.59
CA ALA A 100 4.46 -1.54 -12.21
C ALA A 100 3.26 -1.79 -11.29
N ILE A 101 2.04 -1.44 -11.74
CA ILE A 101 0.81 -1.74 -10.98
C ILE A 101 0.62 -3.25 -10.83
N GLY A 102 0.85 -4.03 -11.89
CA GLY A 102 0.75 -5.49 -11.85
C GLY A 102 1.69 -6.10 -10.81
N ALA A 103 2.96 -5.68 -10.82
CA ALA A 103 3.97 -6.16 -9.88
C ALA A 103 3.63 -5.81 -8.42
N LEU A 104 3.12 -4.59 -8.16
CA LEU A 104 2.75 -4.15 -6.82
C LEU A 104 1.44 -4.78 -6.32
N THR A 105 0.47 -5.01 -7.21
CA THR A 105 -0.84 -5.59 -6.87
C THR A 105 -0.78 -7.10 -6.70
N ALA A 106 0.06 -7.79 -7.47
CA ALA A 106 0.20 -9.24 -7.40
C ALA A 106 0.90 -9.74 -6.13
N GLY A 107 1.44 -8.84 -5.29
CA GLY A 107 1.91 -9.13 -3.94
C GLY A 107 2.81 -10.36 -3.84
N ALA A 108 4.12 -10.19 -3.95
CA ALA A 108 5.07 -11.12 -3.34
C ALA A 108 5.00 -12.60 -3.75
N GLU A 109 4.55 -12.95 -4.96
CA GLU A 109 5.17 -14.08 -5.63
C GLU A 109 6.47 -13.58 -6.24
N SER A 110 7.53 -13.53 -5.42
CA SER A 110 8.80 -13.97 -6.00
C SER A 110 8.44 -15.31 -6.66
N PRO A 111 8.71 -15.53 -7.96
CA PRO A 111 8.88 -16.89 -8.38
C PRO A 111 10.02 -17.37 -7.49
N SER A 112 9.68 -18.09 -6.43
CA SER A 112 10.66 -18.82 -5.68
C SER A 112 11.34 -19.59 -6.80
N ALA A 113 12.61 -19.27 -7.03
CA ALA A 113 13.49 -20.09 -7.83
C ALA A 113 13.73 -21.39 -7.03
N GLY A 114 12.66 -22.00 -6.50
CA GLY A 114 12.59 -23.40 -6.17
C GLY A 114 12.75 -24.10 -7.49
N ARG A 115 14.01 -24.38 -7.81
CA ARG A 115 14.40 -25.40 -8.77
C ARG A 115 13.56 -26.63 -8.42
N LYS A 116 12.50 -26.89 -9.19
CA LYS A 116 11.68 -28.09 -9.02
C LYS A 116 12.54 -29.26 -9.49
N GLU A 117 13.26 -29.88 -8.56
CA GLU A 117 14.11 -31.01 -8.84
C GLU A 117 13.23 -32.27 -8.96
N GLN A 118 13.06 -32.76 -10.19
CA GLN A 118 12.36 -34.02 -10.46
C GLN A 118 13.38 -35.15 -10.47
N VAL A 119 13.34 -35.99 -9.43
CA VAL A 119 14.21 -37.16 -9.31
C VAL A 119 13.52 -38.37 -9.95
N PHE A 120 14.13 -38.92 -11.01
CA PHE A 120 13.65 -40.14 -11.65
C PHE A 120 14.31 -41.35 -10.99
N HIS A 121 13.51 -42.23 -10.38
CA HIS A 121 13.99 -43.52 -9.91
C HIS A 121 13.89 -44.54 -11.05
N GLY A 122 14.98 -44.68 -11.81
CA GLY A 122 15.08 -45.59 -12.94
C GLY A 122 16.26 -45.27 -13.84
N GLN A 123 16.45 -46.07 -14.89
CA GLN A 123 17.50 -45.83 -15.88
C GLN A 123 17.02 -44.75 -16.86
N VAL A 124 17.69 -43.60 -16.90
CA VAL A 124 17.37 -42.49 -17.83
C VAL A 124 18.30 -42.59 -19.02
N GLY A 125 17.75 -42.73 -20.23
CA GLY A 125 18.53 -42.93 -21.46
C GLY A 125 19.25 -41.68 -21.98
N GLN A 126 18.75 -40.48 -21.66
CA GLN A 126 19.36 -39.22 -22.09
C GLN A 126 19.08 -38.11 -21.08
N ALA A 127 20.12 -37.41 -20.64
CA ALA A 127 20.02 -36.23 -19.79
C ALA A 127 20.23 -34.97 -20.64
N VAL A 128 19.28 -34.03 -20.57
CA VAL A 128 19.35 -32.75 -21.28
C VAL A 128 19.49 -31.62 -20.26
N LYS A 129 20.60 -30.89 -20.31
CA LYS A 129 20.81 -29.67 -19.50
C LYS A 129 20.32 -28.47 -20.32
N VAL A 130 19.38 -27.71 -19.78
CA VAL A 130 18.90 -26.46 -20.37
C VAL A 130 19.27 -25.31 -19.45
N GLU A 131 19.89 -24.26 -20.00
CA GLU A 131 20.16 -23.03 -19.28
C GLU A 131 19.11 -21.99 -19.70
N GLY A 132 18.18 -21.66 -18.81
CA GLY A 132 17.05 -20.77 -19.07
C GLY A 132 15.71 -21.35 -18.62
N ASN A 133 14.61 -20.63 -18.90
CA ASN A 133 13.26 -21.10 -18.59
C ASN A 133 12.81 -22.18 -19.58
N LEU A 134 12.33 -23.31 -19.06
CA LEU A 134 11.81 -24.42 -19.85
C LEU A 134 10.27 -24.45 -19.74
N ASP A 135 9.57 -24.26 -20.85
CA ASP A 135 8.12 -24.44 -20.93
C ASP A 135 7.77 -25.94 -20.99
N GLN A 136 7.04 -26.43 -19.99
CA GLN A 136 6.67 -27.85 -19.84
C GLN A 136 5.21 -28.12 -20.24
N SER A 137 4.45 -27.11 -20.67
CA SER A 137 3.01 -27.20 -20.92
C SER A 137 2.61 -28.25 -21.98
N GLY A 138 3.54 -28.68 -22.83
CA GLY A 138 3.34 -29.72 -23.85
C GLY A 138 3.95 -31.08 -23.55
N ILE A 139 4.60 -31.29 -22.40
CA ILE A 139 5.31 -32.55 -22.12
C ILE A 139 4.37 -33.54 -21.42
N SER A 140 4.07 -34.65 -22.10
CA SER A 140 3.29 -35.76 -21.54
C SER A 140 4.18 -36.99 -21.31
N PHE A 141 4.15 -37.53 -20.10
CA PHE A 141 4.91 -38.73 -19.73
C PHE A 141 3.98 -39.95 -19.71
N PHE A 142 4.27 -40.96 -20.55
CA PHE A 142 3.56 -42.24 -20.54
C PHE A 142 4.40 -43.31 -19.85
N GLY A 143 3.98 -43.74 -18.66
CA GLY A 143 4.54 -44.91 -17.99
C GLY A 143 3.73 -46.16 -18.36
N LYS A 144 4.40 -47.25 -18.78
CA LYS A 144 3.74 -48.56 -18.81
C LYS A 144 3.53 -49.02 -17.37
N GLU A 145 2.28 -48.99 -16.90
CA GLU A 145 1.93 -49.63 -15.63
C GLU A 145 2.31 -51.12 -15.67
N ARG A 146 3.13 -51.55 -14.71
CA ARG A 146 3.35 -52.97 -14.48
C ARG A 146 2.09 -53.55 -13.84
N LYS A 147 1.34 -54.37 -14.58
CA LYS A 147 0.29 -55.21 -13.99
C LYS A 147 0.89 -56.03 -12.85
N LYS A 148 0.41 -55.81 -11.63
CA LYS A 148 0.70 -56.69 -10.50
C LYS A 148 0.14 -58.08 -10.81
N LYS A 149 0.99 -59.08 -10.61
CA LYS A 149 0.66 -60.51 -10.70
C LYS A 149 0.08 -60.98 -9.38
#